data_AF-A0A352DR09-F1
#
_entry.id   AF-A0A352DR09-F1
#
_cell.length_a   1.000
_cell.length_b   1.000
_cell.length_c   1.000
_cell.angle_alpha   90.00
_cell.angle_beta   90.00
_cell.angle_gamma   90.00
#
_symmetry.space_group_name_H-M   'P 1'
#
loop_
_entity.id
_entity.type
_entity.pdbx_description
1 polymer ?
#
loop_
_entity_poly.entity_id
_entity_poly.type
_entity_poly.pdbx_seq_one_letter_code
_entity_poly.pdbx_strand_id
1 'polypeptide(L)'
;EFYGYEVHMGVTEGNGDPLTDCGGSFAGNAAGCYVHGIFDSADVSGRLVRELYRRKGIPFTGESIDRREYRESQLDLLADTVRRSIDMELIYRIIEEGV
;
A
#
# COMPACT_ATOMS: atom_id res chain seq x y z
N GLU A 1 -7.58 -3.60 9.71
CA GLU A 1 -6.13 -3.83 9.95
C GLU A 1 -5.33 -3.16 8.84
N PHE A 2 -4.12 -2.68 9.12
CA PHE A 2 -3.27 -2.04 8.12
C PHE A 2 -1.88 -2.68 8.12
N TYR A 3 -1.17 -2.50 7.01
CA TYR A 3 0.22 -2.92 6.85
C TYR A 3 0.99 -1.78 6.19
N GLY A 4 2.31 -1.79 6.37
CA GLY A 4 3.15 -0.75 5.81
C GLY A 4 4.58 -0.81 6.35
N TYR A 5 5.35 0.20 6.02
CA TYR A 5 6.72 0.36 6.49
C TYR A 5 7.02 1.84 6.73
N GLU A 6 8.02 2.12 7.55
CA GLU A 6 8.49 3.46 7.84
C GLU A 6 9.92 3.62 7.34
N VAL A 7 10.17 4.64 6.51
CA VAL A 7 11.52 5.03 6.09
C VAL A 7 11.59 6.55 6.14
N HIS A 8 12.00 7.07 7.30
CA HIS A 8 12.18 8.50 7.53
C HIS A 8 13.28 8.73 8.56
N MET A 9 13.96 9.87 8.42
CA MET A 9 14.96 10.33 9.39
C MET A 9 14.40 11.40 10.34
N GLY A 10 13.24 11.97 10.00
CA GLY A 10 12.58 13.00 10.78
C GLY A 10 11.87 12.44 12.02
N VAL A 11 11.91 13.19 13.11
CA VAL A 11 11.10 12.98 14.30
C VAL A 11 10.06 14.09 14.36
N THR A 12 8.79 13.72 14.49
CA THR A 12 7.70 14.69 14.66
C THR A 12 7.32 14.76 16.13
N GLU A 13 7.33 15.97 16.70
CA GLU A 13 6.80 16.25 18.04
C GLU A 13 5.52 17.06 17.91
N GLY A 14 4.47 16.67 18.64
CA GLY A 14 3.18 17.35 18.58
C GLY A 14 2.18 16.81 19.60
N ASN A 15 1.10 17.56 19.81
CA ASN A 15 0.05 17.27 20.80
C ASN A 15 -1.26 16.76 20.18
N GLY A 16 -1.24 16.35 18.91
CA GLY A 16 -2.44 15.79 18.27
C GLY A 16 -2.71 14.36 18.75
N ASP A 17 -3.94 13.90 18.55
CA ASP A 17 -4.32 12.54 18.94
C ASP A 17 -3.59 11.51 18.06
N PRO A 18 -3.19 10.36 18.62
CA PRO A 18 -2.49 9.32 17.87
C PRO A 18 -3.38 8.73 16.78
N LEU A 19 -2.83 8.55 15.57
CA LEU A 19 -3.58 7.96 14.45
C LEU A 19 -3.58 6.42 14.47
N THR A 20 -2.42 5.83 14.76
CA THR A 20 -2.23 4.37 14.86
C THR A 20 -1.48 4.01 16.16
N ASP A 21 -1.33 2.72 16.41
CA ASP A 21 -0.52 2.16 17.50
C ASP A 21 0.99 2.31 17.29
N CYS A 22 1.43 2.45 16.03
CA CYS A 22 2.83 2.72 15.69
C CYS A 22 3.15 4.20 15.46
N GLY A 23 2.17 5.11 15.53
CA GLY A 23 2.40 6.55 15.51
C GLY A 23 1.49 7.32 14.55
N GLY A 24 1.97 8.47 14.10
CA GLY A 24 1.16 9.43 13.35
C GLY A 24 0.18 10.20 14.24
N SER A 25 -0.51 11.16 13.65
CA SER A 25 -1.40 12.07 14.36
C SER A 25 -2.62 12.43 13.51
N PHE A 26 -3.75 12.70 14.17
CA PHE A 26 -4.92 13.27 13.52
C PHE A 26 -5.47 14.48 14.27
N ALA A 27 -6.06 15.40 13.51
CA ALA A 27 -6.79 16.55 14.02
C ALA A 27 -7.93 16.90 13.06
N GLY A 28 -9.18 16.76 13.51
CA GLY A 28 -10.36 17.06 12.72
C GLY A 28 -10.49 16.15 11.49
N ASN A 29 -10.18 16.69 10.30
CA ASN A 29 -10.19 15.96 9.03
C ASN A 29 -8.79 15.75 8.43
N ALA A 30 -7.73 16.14 9.14
CA ALA A 30 -6.35 15.88 8.77
C ALA A 30 -5.81 14.68 9.55
N ALA A 31 -5.17 13.75 8.84
CA ALA A 31 -4.49 12.60 9.41
C ALA A 31 -3.15 12.44 8.69
N GLY A 32 -2.08 12.21 9.45
CA GLY A 32 -0.74 12.03 8.91
C GLY A 32 0.02 10.96 9.68
N CYS A 33 0.74 10.11 8.96
CA CYS A 33 1.66 9.13 9.53
C CYS A 33 2.85 8.94 8.59
N TYR A 34 3.95 8.41 9.13
CA TYR A 34 5.10 8.00 8.32
C TYR A 34 4.97 6.60 7.74
N VAL A 35 3.96 5.84 8.17
CA VAL A 35 3.66 4.52 7.60
C VAL A 35 3.28 4.67 6.12
N HIS A 36 4.19 4.28 5.25
CA HIS A 36 3.92 4.10 3.83
C HIS A 36 3.06 2.85 3.64
N GLY A 37 2.02 2.96 2.79
CA GLY A 37 1.11 1.85 2.51
C GLY A 37 -0.12 1.74 3.41
N ILE A 38 -0.31 2.64 4.39
CA ILE A 38 -1.49 2.62 5.28
C ILE A 38 -2.84 2.60 4.51
N PHE A 39 -2.89 3.23 3.33
CA PHE A 39 -4.07 3.27 2.46
C PHE A 39 -4.11 2.15 1.39
N ASP A 40 -3.11 1.28 1.34
CA ASP A 40 -3.13 0.11 0.45
C ASP A 40 -4.02 -1.00 1.01
N SER A 41 -4.29 -0.97 2.33
CA SER A 41 -5.33 -1.80 2.93
C SER A 41 -6.71 -1.39 2.40
N ALA A 42 -7.41 -2.35 1.79
CA ALA A 42 -8.78 -2.19 1.33
C ALA A 42 -9.75 -1.84 2.47
N ASP A 43 -9.50 -2.37 3.67
CA ASP A 43 -10.28 -2.05 4.87
C ASP A 43 -10.11 -0.58 5.27
N VAL A 44 -8.86 -0.10 5.38
CA VAL A 44 -8.57 1.29 5.79
C VAL A 44 -9.13 2.28 4.76
N SER A 45 -8.77 2.10 3.49
CA SER A 45 -9.23 2.97 2.41
C SER A 45 -10.75 2.92 2.26
N GLY A 46 -11.35 1.73 2.37
CA GLY A 46 -12.80 1.55 2.31
C GLY A 46 -13.54 2.24 3.46
N ARG A 47 -13.02 2.18 4.69
CA ARG A 47 -13.58 2.91 5.84
C ARG A 47 -13.50 4.43 5.64
N LEU A 48 -12.36 4.93 5.18
CA LEU A 48 -12.17 6.35 4.89
C LEU A 48 -13.15 6.85 3.82
N VAL A 49 -13.23 6.15 2.68
CA VAL A 49 -14.13 6.54 1.58
C VAL A 49 -15.59 6.48 2.03
N ARG A 50 -16.01 5.43 2.76
CA ARG A 50 -17.38 5.34 3.29
C ARG A 50 -17.71 6.51 4.22
N GLU A 51 -16.78 6.91 5.08
CA GLU A 51 -16.96 8.07 5.95
C GLU A 51 -17.09 9.37 5.15
N LEU A 52 -16.32 9.55 4.07
CA LEU A 52 -16.46 10.70 3.19
C LEU A 52 -17.82 10.74 2.48
N TYR A 53 -18.33 9.61 2.01
CA TYR A 53 -19.68 9.50 1.44
C TYR A 53 -20.76 9.87 2.47
N ARG A 54 -20.63 9.34 3.69
CA ARG A 54 -21.53 9.64 4.82
C ARG A 54 -21.55 11.14 5.13
N ARG A 55 -20.38 11.78 5.22
CA ARG A 55 -20.27 13.24 5.46
C ARG A 55 -20.85 14.07 4.33
N LYS A 56 -20.74 13.59 3.09
CA LYS A 56 -21.31 14.24 1.91
C LYS A 56 -22.82 14.00 1.76
N GLY A 57 -23.40 13.04 2.49
CA GLY A 57 -24.83 12.72 2.44
C GLY A 57 -25.25 11.98 1.17
N ILE A 58 -24.33 11.24 0.54
CA ILE A 58 -24.60 10.46 -0.67
C ILE A 58 -24.43 8.95 -0.42
N PRO A 59 -25.19 8.08 -1.10
CA PRO A 59 -25.08 6.64 -0.92
C PRO A 59 -23.74 6.13 -1.46
N PHE A 60 -23.09 5.24 -0.70
CA PHE A 60 -21.88 4.55 -1.15
C PHE A 60 -22.24 3.49 -2.20
N THR A 61 -21.66 3.60 -3.39
CA THR A 61 -21.91 2.68 -4.52
C THR A 61 -20.65 1.98 -5.01
N GLY A 62 -19.55 2.07 -4.25
CA GLY A 62 -18.26 1.51 -4.64
C GLY A 62 -18.09 0.06 -4.20
N GLU A 63 -17.20 -0.65 -4.87
CA GLU A 63 -16.67 -1.93 -4.41
C GLU A 63 -15.29 -1.74 -3.78
N SER A 64 -14.99 -2.58 -2.80
CA SER A 64 -13.66 -2.66 -2.19
C SER A 64 -12.76 -3.48 -3.12
N ILE A 65 -11.75 -2.85 -3.73
CA ILE A 65 -10.72 -3.54 -4.48
C ILE A 65 -9.51 -3.73 -3.58
N ASP A 66 -9.02 -4.96 -3.46
CA ASP A 66 -7.74 -5.21 -2.82
C ASP A 66 -6.62 -4.77 -3.75
N ARG A 67 -6.04 -3.60 -3.44
CA ARG A 67 -4.96 -3.01 -4.22
C ARG A 67 -3.70 -3.85 -4.21
N ARG A 68 -3.48 -4.64 -3.15
CA ARG A 68 -2.33 -5.54 -3.06
C ARG A 68 -2.53 -6.71 -3.99
N GLU A 69 -3.66 -7.40 -3.93
CA GLU A 69 -3.96 -8.48 -4.88
C GLU A 69 -3.88 -7.99 -6.33
N TYR A 70 -4.44 -6.81 -6.61
CA TYR A 70 -4.31 -6.20 -7.92
C TYR A 70 -2.84 -5.96 -8.31
N ARG A 71 -2.03 -5.37 -7.42
CA ARG A 71 -0.60 -5.13 -7.68
C ARG A 71 0.17 -6.44 -7.92
N GLU A 72 -0.04 -7.45 -7.09
CA GLU A 72 0.60 -8.77 -7.25
C GLU A 72 0.24 -9.37 -8.62
N SER A 73 -1.05 -9.30 -9.04
CA SER A 73 -1.47 -9.79 -10.35
C SER A 73 -0.75 -9.10 -11.52
N GLN A 74 -0.44 -7.80 -11.38
CA GLN A 74 0.30 -7.06 -12.39
C GLN A 74 1.79 -7.38 -12.37
N LEU A 75 2.36 -7.67 -11.19
CA LEU A 75 3.74 -8.12 -11.05
C LEU A 75 3.94 -9.52 -11.65
N ASP A 76 2.98 -10.42 -11.47
CA ASP A 76 2.99 -11.74 -12.09
C ASP A 76 2.96 -11.63 -13.62
N LEU A 77 2.08 -10.79 -14.17
CA LEU A 77 2.00 -10.56 -15.62
C LEU A 77 3.32 -9.99 -16.17
N LEU A 78 3.96 -9.08 -15.44
CA LEU A 78 5.26 -8.54 -15.79
C LEU A 78 6.33 -9.62 -15.75
N ALA A 79 6.38 -10.40 -14.67
CA ALA A 79 7.36 -11.48 -14.50
C ALA A 79 7.24 -12.53 -15.61
N ASP A 80 6.02 -12.90 -16.00
CA ASP A 80 5.76 -13.82 -17.10
C ASP A 80 6.25 -13.24 -18.44
N THR A 81 6.00 -11.95 -18.66
CA THR A 81 6.48 -11.27 -19.87
C THR A 81 8.01 -11.26 -19.93
N VAL A 82 8.67 -10.98 -18.81
CA VAL A 82 10.14 -11.01 -18.69
C VAL A 82 10.67 -12.41 -18.97
N ARG A 83 10.14 -13.46 -18.32
CA ARG A 83 10.57 -14.85 -18.50
C ARG A 83 10.44 -15.34 -19.94
N ARG A 84 9.40 -14.91 -20.65
CA ARG A 84 9.21 -15.26 -22.07
C ARG A 84 10.11 -14.49 -23.03
N SER A 85 10.66 -13.36 -22.60
CA SER A 85 11.42 -12.44 -23.46
C SER A 85 12.93 -12.56 -23.26
N ILE A 86 13.39 -13.32 -22.27
CA ILE A 86 14.79 -13.51 -21.91
C ILE A 86 15.10 -15.01 -21.93
N ASP A 87 16.32 -15.38 -22.34
CA ASP A 87 16.82 -16.75 -22.19
C ASP A 87 17.08 -17.05 -20.70
N MET A 88 16.03 -17.52 -20.03
CA MET A 88 16.09 -17.83 -18.60
C MET A 88 17.05 -18.97 -18.29
N GLU A 89 17.22 -19.94 -19.20
CA GLU A 89 18.20 -21.03 -19.03
C GLU A 89 19.63 -20.49 -19.01
N LEU A 90 19.97 -19.56 -19.92
CA LEU A 90 21.25 -18.87 -19.90
C LEU A 90 21.45 -18.07 -18.60
N ILE A 91 20.43 -17.34 -18.15
CA ILE A 91 20.49 -16.57 -16.89
C ILE A 91 20.77 -17.51 -15.71
N TYR A 92 20.04 -18.62 -15.59
CA TYR A 92 20.24 -19.58 -14.50
C TYR A 92 21.63 -20.21 -14.55
N ARG A 93 22.10 -20.61 -15.73
CA ARG A 93 23.46 -21.11 -15.90
C ARG A 93 24.52 -20.10 -15.46
N ILE A 94 24.38 -18.82 -15.83
CA ILE A 94 25.32 -17.77 -15.39
C ILE A 94 25.31 -17.60 -13.86
N ILE A 95 24.12 -17.66 -13.25
CA ILE A 95 23.97 -17.56 -11.78
C ILE A 95 24.64 -18.74 -11.08
N GLU A 96 24.53 -19.95 -11.62
CA GLU A 96 25.03 -21.18 -11.00
C GLU A 96 26.51 -21.46 -11.27
N GLU A 97 26.96 -21.25 -12.51
CA GLU A 97 28.29 -21.67 -12.99
C GLU A 97 29.27 -20.49 -13.17
N GLY A 98 28.77 -19.25 -13.13
CA GLY A 98 29.55 -18.07 -13.52
C GLY A 98 29.58 -17.87 -15.04
N VAL A 99 30.37 -16.89 -15.50
CA VAL A 99 30.53 -16.54 -16.92
C VAL A 99 31.70 -17.31 -17.54
#